data_AF-A0A7W0Q0C0-F1
#
_entry.id   AF-A0A7W0Q0C0-F1
#
_cell.length_a   1.000
_cell.length_b   1.000
_cell.length_c   1.000
_cell.angle_alpha   90.00
_cell.angle_beta   90.00
_cell.angle_gamma   90.00
#
_symmetry.space_group_name_H-M   'P 1'
#
loop_
_entity.id
_entity.type
_entity.pdbx_description
1 polymer ?
#
loop_
_entity_poly.entity_id
_entity_poly.type
_entity_poly.pdbx_seq_one_letter_code
_entity_poly.pdbx_strand_id
1 'polypeptide(L)'
;MTRALTILLASLALVLAACGGDDEGAAPTTTGGGEALKVALITDAGQLNDRGFNQLAYEGLQRAERELGIEGRVVESRTASDYVPNMTTLARQGFDVIIGVGFAQGDAVATASKTFPDKKFVIIDVDQAGLKGKPANVVGMLFREEQVGYLAG
;
A
#
# COMPACT_ATOMS: atom_id res chain seq x y z
N MET A 1 -13.10 -38.20 51.94
CA MET A 1 -12.91 -38.21 50.47
C MET A 1 -13.44 -36.95 49.78
N THR A 2 -14.10 -36.02 50.48
CA THR A 2 -14.66 -34.78 49.92
C THR A 2 -13.72 -33.57 49.90
N ARG A 3 -12.55 -33.62 50.57
CA ARG A 3 -11.56 -32.53 50.57
C ARG A 3 -10.45 -32.68 49.51
N ALA A 4 -10.20 -33.89 49.02
CA ALA A 4 -9.24 -34.16 47.94
C ALA A 4 -9.81 -33.81 46.55
N LEU A 5 -11.14 -33.82 46.40
CA LEU A 5 -11.81 -33.49 45.14
C LEU A 5 -11.85 -31.97 44.87
N THR A 6 -11.90 -31.15 45.92
CA THR A 6 -11.88 -29.67 45.81
C THR A 6 -10.52 -29.09 45.43
N ILE A 7 -9.41 -29.80 45.69
CA ILE A 7 -8.06 -29.32 45.32
C ILE A 7 -7.74 -29.66 43.87
N LEU A 8 -8.27 -30.78 43.34
CA LEU A 8 -8.05 -31.20 41.96
C LEU A 8 -8.82 -30.35 40.93
N LEU A 9 -9.99 -29.81 41.31
CA LEU A 9 -10.74 -28.88 40.45
C LEU A 9 -10.17 -27.45 40.45
N ALA A 10 -9.40 -27.04 41.46
CA ALA A 10 -8.78 -25.72 41.50
C ALA A 10 -7.48 -25.65 40.65
N SER A 11 -6.78 -26.77 40.47
CA SER A 11 -5.58 -26.85 39.63
C SER A 11 -5.87 -26.94 38.13
N LEU A 12 -7.10 -27.31 37.72
CA LEU A 12 -7.47 -27.39 36.30
C LEU A 12 -7.91 -26.04 35.72
N ALA A 13 -8.22 -25.05 36.57
CA ALA A 13 -8.58 -23.70 36.13
C ALA A 13 -7.36 -22.82 35.78
N LEU A 14 -6.15 -23.15 36.25
CA LEU A 14 -4.94 -22.40 35.91
C LEU A 14 -4.31 -22.78 34.57
N VAL A 15 -4.75 -23.87 33.93
CA VAL A 15 -4.21 -24.32 32.63
C VAL A 15 -4.96 -23.68 31.45
N LEU A 16 -6.15 -23.09 31.67
CA LEU A 16 -6.91 -22.41 30.61
C LEU A 16 -6.60 -20.91 30.46
N ALA A 17 -5.72 -20.33 31.29
CA ALA A 17 -5.28 -18.93 31.17
C ALA A 17 -3.95 -18.76 30.40
N ALA A 18 -3.38 -19.83 29.86
CA ALA A 18 -2.10 -19.80 29.14
C ALA A 18 -2.21 -19.83 27.60
N CYS A 19 -3.44 -19.78 27.06
CA CYS A 19 -3.70 -19.59 25.63
C CYS A 19 -4.58 -18.35 25.34
N GLY A 20 -4.65 -17.41 26.28
CA GLY A 20 -5.06 -16.03 26.01
C GLY A 20 -3.83 -15.21 25.63
N GLY A 21 -3.21 -15.56 24.50
CA GLY A 21 -2.25 -14.67 23.86
C GLY A 21 -3.04 -13.55 23.24
N ASP A 22 -3.12 -12.42 23.94
CA ASP A 22 -3.44 -11.12 23.34
C ASP A 22 -2.33 -10.80 22.33
N ASP A 23 -2.49 -11.33 21.12
CA ASP A 23 -1.81 -10.84 19.91
C ASP A 23 -2.71 -9.77 19.27
N GLU A 24 -3.18 -8.82 20.09
CA GLU A 24 -3.71 -7.55 19.63
C GLU A 24 -2.63 -6.49 19.85
N GLY A 25 -2.00 -6.11 18.74
CA GLY A 25 -1.16 -4.93 18.68
C GLY A 25 0.32 -5.20 18.89
N ALA A 26 0.90 -6.15 18.14
CA ALA A 26 2.26 -5.95 17.66
C ALA A 26 2.29 -4.61 16.90
N ALA A 27 2.58 -3.52 17.64
CA ALA A 27 2.97 -2.26 17.05
C ALA A 27 4.08 -2.56 16.03
N PRO A 28 4.04 -1.95 14.84
CA PRO A 28 5.09 -2.16 13.88
C PRO A 28 6.39 -1.78 14.56
N THR A 29 7.28 -2.77 14.68
CA THR A 29 8.64 -2.55 15.09
C THR A 29 9.24 -1.66 14.01
N THR A 30 9.30 -0.36 14.28
CA THR A 30 10.06 0.61 13.49
C THR A 30 11.52 0.20 13.57
N THR A 31 11.90 -0.65 12.64
CA THR A 31 13.30 -0.99 12.42
C THR A 31 13.92 0.19 11.70
N GLY A 32 14.66 1.01 12.44
CA GLY A 32 15.69 1.88 11.90
C GLY A 32 15.47 3.36 12.16
N GLY A 33 16.40 3.98 12.88
CA GLY A 33 16.57 5.44 12.95
C GLY A 33 17.08 6.05 11.64
N GLY A 34 16.44 5.70 10.51
CA GLY A 34 16.61 6.35 9.22
C GLY A 34 15.56 7.44 9.00
N GLU A 35 15.77 8.29 8.01
CA GLU A 35 14.75 9.26 7.56
C GLU A 35 13.48 8.52 7.11
N ALA A 36 12.32 9.15 7.35
CA ALA A 36 11.03 8.60 6.94
C ALA A 36 10.99 8.42 5.42
N LEU A 37 10.50 7.27 4.96
CA LEU A 37 10.35 6.98 3.53
C LEU A 37 9.36 7.96 2.90
N LYS A 38 9.75 8.61 1.80
CA LYS A 38 8.90 9.59 1.11
C LYS A 38 8.12 8.90 0.00
N VAL A 39 6.80 8.89 0.11
CA VAL A 39 5.90 8.19 -0.83
C VAL A 39 4.95 9.19 -1.48
N ALA A 40 4.92 9.20 -2.81
CA ALA A 40 3.99 10.01 -3.58
C ALA A 40 2.95 9.16 -4.28
N LEU A 41 1.71 9.64 -4.31
CA LEU A 41 0.59 9.05 -5.03
C LEU A 41 0.06 10.04 -6.05
N ILE A 42 -0.02 9.61 -7.31
CA ILE A 42 -0.49 10.41 -8.44
C ILE A 42 -1.84 9.85 -8.88
N THR A 43 -2.91 10.63 -8.73
CA THR A 43 -4.25 10.22 -9.15
C THR A 43 -4.31 10.06 -10.66
N ASP A 44 -5.25 9.24 -11.13
CA ASP A 44 -5.69 9.31 -12.52
C ASP A 44 -6.31 10.70 -12.80
N ALA A 45 -6.53 11.01 -14.08
CA ALA A 45 -7.25 12.22 -14.46
C ALA A 45 -8.67 12.20 -13.88
N GLY A 46 -8.99 13.15 -13.01
CA GLY A 46 -10.26 13.15 -12.31
C GLY A 46 -10.22 13.96 -11.01
N GLN A 47 -11.01 13.53 -10.04
CA GLN A 47 -11.06 14.12 -8.70
C GLN A 47 -10.52 13.12 -7.68
N LEU A 48 -9.75 13.59 -6.70
CA LEU A 48 -9.29 12.75 -5.60
C LEU A 48 -10.45 12.09 -4.81
N ASN A 49 -11.56 12.79 -4.65
CA ASN A 49 -12.74 12.36 -3.88
C ASN A 49 -13.84 11.76 -4.78
N ASP A 50 -13.45 10.90 -5.71
CA ASP A 50 -14.31 10.25 -6.70
C ASP A 50 -15.28 9.18 -6.13
N ARG A 51 -15.27 8.95 -4.80
CA ARG A 51 -16.02 7.87 -4.13
C ARG A 51 -15.66 6.48 -4.63
N GLY A 52 -14.45 6.33 -5.15
CA GLY A 52 -13.98 5.09 -5.71
C GLY A 52 -12.46 5.07 -5.75
N PHE A 53 -11.93 4.91 -6.96
CA PHE A 53 -10.60 4.40 -7.16
C PHE A 53 -9.50 5.33 -6.63
N ASN A 54 -9.56 6.63 -6.92
CA ASN A 54 -8.57 7.59 -6.41
C ASN A 54 -8.71 7.80 -4.90
N GLN A 55 -9.94 7.88 -4.40
CA GLN A 55 -10.19 8.06 -2.98
C GLN A 55 -9.65 6.88 -2.16
N LEU A 56 -9.93 5.65 -2.57
CA LEU A 56 -9.46 4.44 -1.87
C LEU A 56 -7.93 4.34 -1.87
N ALA A 57 -7.29 4.71 -2.97
CA ALA A 57 -5.83 4.74 -3.04
C ALA A 57 -5.23 5.79 -2.07
N TYR A 58 -5.87 6.95 -1.94
CA TYR A 58 -5.46 7.99 -0.99
C TYR A 58 -5.69 7.58 0.47
N GLU A 59 -6.81 6.96 0.79
CA GLU A 59 -7.07 6.40 2.13
C GLU A 59 -6.02 5.35 2.51
N GLY A 60 -5.57 4.54 1.54
CA GLY A 60 -4.45 3.63 1.69
C GLY A 60 -3.12 4.33 2.02
N LEU A 61 -2.81 5.43 1.33
CA LEU A 61 -1.64 6.26 1.63
C LEU A 61 -1.71 6.83 3.05
N GLN A 62 -2.85 7.41 3.44
CA GLN A 62 -3.05 7.95 4.79
C GLN A 62 -2.92 6.87 5.87
N ARG A 63 -3.39 5.66 5.58
CA ARG A 63 -3.21 4.51 6.48
C ARG A 63 -1.74 4.16 6.62
N ALA A 64 -0.98 4.13 5.52
CA ALA A 64 0.45 3.89 5.54
C ALA A 64 1.22 4.97 6.31
N GLU A 65 0.83 6.25 6.24
CA GLU A 65 1.41 7.31 7.08
C GLU A 65 1.25 6.99 8.58
N ARG A 66 0.05 6.55 8.99
CA ARG A 66 -0.24 6.22 10.40
C ARG A 66 0.44 4.95 10.88
N GLU A 67 0.46 3.91 10.04
CA GLU A 67 0.92 2.57 10.44
C GLU A 67 2.41 2.36 10.20
N LEU A 68 3.00 3.00 9.18
CA LEU A 68 4.37 2.75 8.75
C LEU A 68 5.30 3.96 8.98
N GLY A 69 4.77 5.12 9.36
CA GLY A 69 5.57 6.32 9.63
C GLY A 69 6.23 6.91 8.38
N ILE A 70 5.62 6.73 7.21
CA ILE A 70 6.07 7.34 5.95
C ILE A 70 5.66 8.82 5.86
N GLU A 71 6.35 9.57 5.00
CA GLU A 71 5.91 10.90 4.54
C GLU A 71 5.11 10.76 3.23
N GLY A 72 3.79 10.91 3.30
CA GLY A 72 2.91 10.81 2.14
C GLY A 72 2.70 12.14 1.42
N ARG A 73 2.56 12.08 0.09
CA ARG A 73 2.06 13.20 -0.72
C ARG A 73 1.13 12.72 -1.82
N VAL A 74 0.00 13.39 -1.98
CA VAL A 74 -0.89 13.20 -3.14
C VAL A 74 -0.70 14.30 -4.17
N VAL A 75 -0.75 13.95 -5.46
CA VAL A 75 -0.75 14.87 -6.58
C VAL A 75 -1.91 14.51 -7.50
N GLU A 76 -2.84 15.45 -7.70
CA GLU A 76 -3.97 15.28 -8.60
C GLU A 76 -3.58 15.60 -10.04
N SER A 77 -3.85 14.67 -10.95
CA SER A 77 -3.69 14.88 -12.39
C SER A 77 -4.99 15.41 -12.99
N ARG A 78 -4.91 16.40 -13.89
CA ARG A 78 -6.09 16.91 -14.60
C ARG A 78 -6.27 16.25 -15.96
N THR A 79 -5.15 15.87 -16.57
CA THR A 79 -5.09 15.30 -17.91
C THR A 79 -3.97 14.26 -17.99
N ALA A 80 -4.02 13.39 -19.00
CA ALA A 80 -2.98 12.39 -19.20
C ALA A 80 -1.59 12.97 -19.49
N SER A 81 -1.50 14.20 -20.02
CA SER A 81 -0.22 14.88 -20.22
C SER A 81 0.47 15.28 -18.92
N ASP A 82 -0.23 15.25 -17.79
CA ASP A 82 0.32 15.62 -16.48
C ASP A 82 1.13 14.48 -15.84
N TYR A 83 0.89 13.23 -16.21
CA TYR A 83 1.45 12.05 -15.51
C TYR A 83 2.98 12.03 -15.49
N VAL A 84 3.63 12.15 -16.66
CA VAL A 84 5.10 12.13 -16.76
C VAL A 84 5.71 13.35 -16.04
N PRO A 85 5.25 14.60 -16.27
CA PRO A 85 5.72 15.75 -15.50
C PRO A 85 5.58 15.59 -13.98
N ASN A 86 4.45 15.05 -13.50
CA ASN A 86 4.22 14.81 -12.07
C ASN A 86 5.24 13.79 -11.52
N MET A 87 5.38 12.62 -12.16
CA MET A 87 6.32 11.58 -11.74
C MET A 87 7.77 12.08 -11.74
N THR A 88 8.18 12.76 -12.81
CA THR A 88 9.56 13.27 -12.92
C THR A 88 9.85 14.38 -11.91
N THR A 89 8.86 15.21 -11.58
CA THR A 89 8.99 16.24 -10.53
C THR A 89 9.13 15.61 -9.15
N LEU A 90 8.31 14.61 -8.82
CA LEU A 90 8.38 13.90 -7.54
C LEU A 90 9.71 13.15 -7.39
N ALA A 91 10.19 12.50 -8.44
CA ALA A 91 11.49 11.83 -8.43
C ALA A 91 12.64 12.81 -8.15
N ARG A 92 12.61 14.00 -8.78
CA ARG A 92 13.59 15.08 -8.54
C ARG A 92 13.48 15.71 -7.15
N GLN A 93 12.28 15.69 -6.56
CA GLN A 93 12.04 16.15 -5.18
C GLN A 93 12.46 15.12 -4.12
N GLY A 94 13.04 13.99 -4.55
CA GLY A 94 13.58 12.97 -3.65
C GLY A 94 12.51 12.08 -3.03
N PHE A 95 11.36 11.89 -3.68
CA PHE A 95 10.45 10.82 -3.28
C PHE A 95 11.05 9.46 -3.64
N ASP A 96 11.00 8.53 -2.69
CA ASP A 96 11.59 7.18 -2.82
C ASP A 96 10.68 6.24 -3.58
N VAL A 97 9.38 6.33 -3.32
CA VAL A 97 8.32 5.53 -3.95
C VAL A 97 7.32 6.46 -4.63
N ILE A 98 7.05 6.21 -5.92
CA ILE A 98 6.09 6.96 -6.72
C ILE A 98 5.02 6.01 -7.24
N ILE A 99 3.77 6.23 -6.81
CA ILE A 99 2.61 5.38 -7.10
C ILE A 99 1.75 6.08 -8.15
N GLY A 100 1.58 5.45 -9.31
CA GLY A 100 0.56 5.83 -10.29
C GLY A 100 -0.73 5.07 -10.04
N VAL A 101 -1.86 5.77 -10.11
CA VAL A 101 -3.20 5.19 -9.93
C VAL A 101 -3.88 5.08 -11.29
N GLY A 102 -4.13 3.86 -11.75
CA GLY A 102 -4.99 3.57 -12.90
C GLY A 102 -4.24 3.19 -14.17
N PHE A 103 -4.87 2.33 -14.97
CA PHE A 103 -4.33 1.79 -16.21
C PHE A 103 -3.71 2.84 -17.15
N ALA A 104 -4.34 4.03 -17.27
CA ALA A 104 -3.91 5.10 -18.16
C ALA A 104 -2.48 5.62 -17.89
N GLN A 105 -1.95 5.37 -16.69
CA GLN A 105 -0.61 5.83 -16.30
C GLN A 105 0.52 4.84 -16.65
N GLY A 106 0.22 3.64 -17.16
CA GLY A 106 1.24 2.59 -17.37
C GLY A 106 2.43 3.02 -18.24
N ASP A 107 2.17 3.72 -19.34
CA ASP A 107 3.23 4.26 -20.22
C ASP A 107 4.06 5.35 -19.54
N ALA A 108 3.41 6.18 -18.72
CA ALA A 108 4.07 7.24 -17.97
C ALA A 108 5.00 6.68 -16.89
N VAL A 109 4.53 5.67 -16.15
CA VAL A 109 5.35 4.94 -15.16
C VAL A 109 6.55 4.29 -15.83
N ALA A 110 6.35 3.58 -16.95
CA ALA A 110 7.44 2.93 -17.67
C ALA A 110 8.48 3.94 -18.23
N THR A 111 8.05 5.16 -18.55
CA THR A 111 8.93 6.24 -19.03
C THR A 111 9.72 6.86 -17.87
N ALA A 112 9.03 7.23 -16.79
CA ALA A 112 9.66 7.84 -15.62
C ALA A 112 10.63 6.85 -14.94
N SER A 113 10.27 5.58 -14.82
CA SER A 113 11.09 4.58 -14.14
C SER A 113 12.43 4.31 -14.82
N LYS A 114 12.48 4.40 -16.15
CA LYS A 114 13.73 4.33 -16.93
C LYS A 114 14.60 5.57 -16.74
N THR A 115 13.97 6.73 -16.53
CA THR A 115 14.67 8.01 -16.32
C THR A 115 15.25 8.08 -14.90
N PHE A 116 14.59 7.46 -13.93
CA PHE A 116 14.96 7.49 -12.51
C PHE A 116 15.12 6.05 -11.96
N PRO A 117 16.19 5.34 -12.35
CA PRO A 117 16.40 3.93 -11.97
C PRO A 117 16.66 3.73 -10.46
N ASP A 118 17.04 4.79 -9.75
CA ASP A 118 17.24 4.79 -8.30
C ASP A 118 15.92 4.86 -7.52
N LYS A 119 14.84 5.34 -8.13
CA LYS A 119 13.52 5.44 -7.51
C LYS A 119 12.71 4.17 -7.72
N LYS A 120 11.80 3.90 -6.78
CA LYS A 120 10.83 2.82 -6.87
C LYS A 120 9.51 3.36 -7.39
N PHE A 121 8.88 2.59 -8.25
CA PHE A 121 7.61 2.93 -8.84
C PHE A 121 6.61 1.81 -8.58
N VAL A 122 5.36 2.20 -8.40
CA VAL A 122 4.23 1.28 -8.30
C VAL A 122 3.15 1.75 -9.25
N ILE A 123 2.47 0.82 -9.90
CA ILE A 123 1.30 1.12 -10.73
C ILE A 123 0.12 0.27 -10.27
N ILE A 124 -0.98 0.93 -9.91
CA ILE A 124 -2.25 0.29 -9.58
C ILE A 124 -3.03 0.04 -10.87
N ASP A 125 -3.72 -1.10 -10.96
CA ASP A 125 -4.57 -1.51 -12.09
C ASP A 125 -3.78 -1.87 -13.36
N VAL A 126 -2.52 -2.32 -13.18
CA VAL A 126 -1.66 -2.79 -14.27
C VAL A 126 -0.77 -3.94 -13.80
N ASP A 127 -0.70 -5.00 -14.58
CA ASP A 127 0.28 -6.08 -14.37
C ASP A 127 1.69 -5.63 -14.78
N GLN A 128 2.69 -5.94 -13.96
CA GLN A 128 4.08 -5.57 -14.22
C GLN A 128 4.61 -6.11 -15.56
N ALA A 129 4.22 -7.32 -15.95
CA ALA A 129 4.61 -7.93 -17.21
C ALA A 129 4.00 -7.23 -18.43
N GLY A 130 2.90 -6.49 -18.24
CA GLY A 130 2.26 -5.65 -19.24
C GLY A 130 2.99 -4.32 -19.51
N LEU A 131 3.93 -3.92 -18.67
CA LEU A 131 4.63 -2.64 -18.81
C LEU A 131 5.69 -2.67 -19.94
N LYS A 132 5.72 -1.60 -20.73
CA LYS A 132 6.67 -1.43 -21.83
C LYS A 132 8.13 -1.43 -21.35
N GLY A 133 8.87 -2.45 -21.77
CA GLY A 133 10.29 -2.62 -21.42
C GLY A 133 10.54 -3.18 -20.02
N LYS A 134 9.50 -3.66 -19.33
CA LYS A 134 9.58 -4.44 -18.08
C LYS A 134 10.61 -3.89 -17.07
N PRO A 135 10.47 -2.61 -16.68
CA PRO A 135 11.42 -1.94 -15.80
C PRO A 135 11.52 -2.65 -14.45
N ALA A 136 12.75 -2.94 -14.01
CA ALA A 136 13.02 -3.71 -12.79
C ALA A 136 12.69 -2.93 -11.49
N ASN A 137 12.55 -1.61 -11.57
CA ASN A 137 12.20 -0.73 -10.46
C ASN A 137 10.71 -0.37 -10.41
N VAL A 138 9.85 -1.12 -11.12
CA VAL A 138 8.40 -0.95 -11.06
C VAL A 138 7.74 -2.24 -10.54
N VAL A 139 6.78 -2.09 -9.64
CA VAL A 139 5.82 -3.14 -9.26
C VAL A 139 4.45 -2.81 -9.82
N GLY A 140 3.81 -3.79 -10.48
CA GLY A 140 2.43 -3.69 -10.93
C GLY A 140 1.48 -4.37 -9.96
N MET A 141 0.35 -3.71 -9.65
CA MET A 141 -0.71 -4.24 -8.81
C MET A 141 -1.99 -4.37 -9.63
N LEU A 142 -2.21 -5.56 -10.19
CA LEU A 142 -3.43 -5.91 -10.93
C LEU A 142 -4.42 -6.59 -9.97
N PHE A 143 -5.71 -6.28 -10.09
CA PHE A 143 -6.75 -7.05 -9.41
C PHE A 143 -7.38 -8.07 -10.37
N ARG A 144 -8.22 -8.94 -9.82
CA ARG A 144 -9.03 -9.87 -10.60
C ARG A 144 -10.46 -9.40 -10.55
N GLU A 145 -10.72 -8.23 -11.13
CA GLU A 145 -12.02 -7.55 -11.10
C GLU A 145 -13.12 -8.42 -11.71
N GLU A 146 -12.77 -9.34 -12.61
CA GLU A 146 -13.69 -10.33 -13.16
C GLU A 146 -14.29 -11.26 -12.09
N GLN A 147 -13.57 -11.53 -11.00
CA GLN A 147 -14.05 -12.40 -9.92
C GLN A 147 -15.18 -11.76 -9.13
N VAL A 148 -15.05 -10.47 -8.81
CA VAL A 148 -16.12 -9.72 -8.13
C VAL A 148 -17.22 -9.31 -9.11
N GLY A 149 -16.88 -8.98 -10.35
CA GLY A 149 -17.83 -8.67 -11.42
C GLY A 149 -18.78 -9.84 -11.69
N TYR A 150 -18.26 -11.07 -11.75
CA TYR A 150 -19.10 -12.27 -11.92
C TYR A 150 -20.13 -12.45 -10.79
N LEU A 151 -19.77 -12.13 -9.54
CA LEU A 151 -20.69 -12.21 -8.41
C LEU A 151 -21.75 -11.10 -8.45
N ALA A 152 -21.44 -9.95 -9.07
CA ALA A 152 -22.35 -8.81 -9.18
C ALA A 152 -23.39 -8.96 -10.31
N GLY A 153 -23.10 -9.75 -11.36
CA GLY A 153 -23.99 -10.04 -12.48
C GLY A 153 -23.47 -9.52 -13.82
#